data_AF-A0A1D9GBH4-F1
#
_entry.id   AF-A0A1D9GBH4-F1
#
_cell.length_a   1.000
_cell.length_b   1.000
_cell.length_c   1.000
_cell.angle_alpha   90.00
_cell.angle_beta   90.00
_cell.angle_gamma   90.00
#
_symmetry.space_group_name_H-M   'P 1'
#
loop_
_entity.id
_entity.type
_entity.pdbx_description
1 polymer ?
#
loop_
_entity_poly.entity_id
_entity_poly.type
_entity_poly.pdbx_seq_one_letter_code
_entity_poly.pdbx_strand_id
1 'polypeptide(L)'
;MDQTYTLGGGDLILITIFRVPEFSGEQQVGVDGSIKLPLVGKLTVDGMTLEEAEIAIATQYQSELRSPAITVSLLQPRPLQIAISGEIKQPGSYVLPLINNAQFPSVAQAVQLAGGMTQSADLERVEIRRTQPSGITQTITVNLSQLLQAGDLSQNLILRDGDVIKIPTTPSVDLAKTAQLAASNLASTEEISDVAVVGEVFRPGAYRLEGGQNGTSRPTVSQAIQTAGGIKPSANVREIQVRRPTRDGTEQLININLWKLLQDGDLSQDLALQKGDTVIIPTATEITAVEAAQIASTNLSPDVIRVNVAGEVKQPGTVEMPSNTTLNEALLSVGGFNERAEKIVELIRFNPDGSLTRREIEVNFKQGIDPQTNPLLSQNDIIIAGRSSYTKITDTISNILEPILKILNPLRSLF
;
A
#
# COMPACT_ATOMS: atom_id res chain seq x y z
N MET A 1 -6.91 -1.24 -35.01
CA MET A 1 -7.66 -1.90 -36.08
C MET A 1 -9.06 -2.13 -35.54
N ASP A 2 -10.07 -1.58 -36.21
CA ASP A 2 -11.49 -1.78 -35.86
C ASP A 2 -11.79 -3.27 -35.86
N GLN A 3 -12.24 -3.79 -34.71
CA GLN A 3 -12.66 -5.18 -34.60
C GLN A 3 -14.17 -5.24 -34.68
N THR A 4 -14.67 -5.64 -35.84
CA THR A 4 -16.08 -5.90 -36.07
C THR A 4 -16.53 -7.06 -35.17
N TYR A 5 -17.65 -6.86 -34.48
CA TYR A 5 -18.29 -7.90 -33.69
C TYR A 5 -18.62 -9.11 -34.56
N THR A 6 -18.33 -10.32 -34.06
CA THR A 6 -18.68 -11.58 -34.71
C THR A 6 -19.59 -12.39 -33.80
N LEU A 7 -20.60 -13.00 -34.41
CA LEU A 7 -21.58 -13.81 -33.73
C LEU A 7 -20.94 -15.05 -33.12
N GLY A 8 -21.53 -15.53 -32.04
CA GLY A 8 -21.40 -16.93 -31.68
C GLY A 8 -22.25 -17.31 -30.48
N GLY A 9 -21.98 -18.50 -29.95
CA GLY A 9 -22.86 -19.11 -28.93
C GLY A 9 -23.19 -18.18 -27.77
N GLY A 10 -24.50 -18.04 -27.48
CA GLY A 10 -25.04 -17.19 -26.43
C GLY A 10 -25.66 -15.88 -26.92
N ASP A 11 -25.36 -15.43 -28.14
CA ASP A 11 -25.92 -14.20 -28.71
C ASP A 11 -27.43 -14.31 -28.94
N LEU A 12 -28.15 -13.21 -28.73
CA LEU A 12 -29.54 -13.05 -29.13
C LEU A 12 -29.61 -12.09 -30.31
N ILE A 13 -30.12 -12.59 -31.44
CA ILE A 13 -30.31 -11.81 -32.66
C ILE A 13 -31.80 -11.71 -33.01
N LEU A 14 -32.18 -10.61 -33.65
CA LEU A 14 -33.47 -10.44 -34.29
C LEU A 14 -33.29 -10.62 -35.80
N ILE A 15 -33.99 -11.58 -36.37
CA ILE A 15 -34.04 -11.80 -37.81
C ILE A 15 -35.36 -11.20 -38.31
N THR A 16 -35.25 -10.25 -39.23
CA THR A 16 -36.40 -9.62 -39.89
C THR A 16 -36.40 -10.00 -41.36
N ILE A 17 -37.45 -10.69 -41.80
CA ILE A 17 -37.66 -11.08 -43.20
C ILE A 17 -38.76 -10.20 -43.77
N PHE A 18 -38.39 -9.31 -44.68
CA PHE A 18 -39.32 -8.32 -45.21
C PHE A 18 -40.44 -9.00 -46.00
N ARG A 19 -41.68 -8.54 -45.80
CA ARG A 19 -42.92 -9.10 -46.38
C ARG A 19 -43.31 -10.51 -45.90
N VAL A 20 -42.53 -11.12 -45.00
CA VAL A 20 -42.81 -12.45 -44.43
C VAL A 20 -42.59 -12.43 -42.91
N PRO A 21 -43.38 -11.64 -42.16
CA PRO A 21 -43.21 -11.48 -40.72
C PRO A 21 -43.34 -12.79 -39.94
N GLU A 22 -44.07 -13.78 -40.47
CA GLU A 22 -44.25 -15.11 -39.87
C GLU A 22 -42.95 -15.93 -39.77
N PHE A 23 -41.94 -15.62 -40.57
CA PHE A 23 -40.61 -16.25 -40.51
C PHE A 23 -39.57 -15.35 -39.83
N SER A 24 -39.98 -14.15 -39.41
CA SER A 24 -39.16 -13.26 -38.59
C SER A 24 -39.24 -13.66 -37.12
N GLY A 25 -38.22 -13.30 -36.34
CA GLY A 25 -38.24 -13.52 -34.90
C GLY A 25 -36.87 -13.46 -34.25
N GLU A 26 -36.89 -13.53 -32.93
CA GLU A 26 -35.69 -13.62 -32.13
C GLU A 26 -35.11 -15.04 -32.21
N GLN A 27 -33.80 -15.13 -32.38
CA GLN A 27 -33.06 -16.39 -32.37
C GLN A 27 -31.87 -16.27 -31.43
N GLN A 28 -31.74 -17.24 -30.55
CA GLN A 28 -30.54 -17.39 -29.74
C GLN A 28 -29.55 -18.30 -30.48
N VAL A 29 -28.31 -17.84 -30.61
CA VAL A 29 -27.22 -18.66 -31.15
C VAL A 29 -26.89 -19.75 -30.13
N GLY A 30 -27.05 -21.00 -30.53
CA GLY A 30 -26.75 -22.17 -29.70
C GLY A 30 -25.28 -22.29 -29.36
N VAL A 31 -24.95 -23.12 -28.36
CA VAL A 31 -23.55 -23.41 -27.95
C VAL A 31 -22.71 -24.04 -29.07
N ASP A 32 -23.36 -24.63 -30.06
CA ASP A 32 -22.75 -25.18 -31.27
C ASP A 32 -22.61 -24.14 -32.39
N GLY A 33 -22.91 -22.87 -32.10
CA GLY A 33 -22.72 -21.77 -33.04
C GLY A 33 -23.83 -21.63 -34.09
N SER A 34 -24.99 -22.26 -33.87
CA SER A 34 -26.06 -22.32 -34.86
C SER A 34 -27.37 -21.69 -34.41
N ILE A 35 -28.20 -21.31 -35.38
CA ILE A 35 -29.56 -20.82 -35.19
C ILE A 35 -30.56 -21.75 -35.89
N LYS A 36 -31.81 -21.73 -35.44
CA LYS A 36 -32.91 -22.52 -36.03
C LYS A 36 -33.84 -21.60 -36.80
N LEU A 37 -33.93 -21.82 -38.10
CA LEU A 37 -34.75 -21.06 -39.02
C LEU A 37 -36.03 -21.84 -39.36
N PRO A 38 -37.21 -21.21 -39.30
CA PRO A 38 -38.46 -21.81 -39.80
C PRO A 38 -38.33 -22.35 -41.22
N LEU A 39 -38.87 -23.55 -41.47
CA LEU A 39 -38.89 -24.27 -42.76
C LEU A 39 -37.52 -24.69 -43.33
N VAL A 40 -36.45 -23.94 -43.09
CA VAL A 40 -35.13 -24.19 -43.71
C VAL A 40 -34.09 -24.77 -42.74
N GLY A 41 -34.46 -24.96 -41.47
CA GLY A 41 -33.72 -25.76 -40.51
C GLY A 41 -32.56 -25.04 -39.84
N LYS A 42 -31.48 -25.76 -39.56
CA LYS A 42 -30.34 -25.27 -38.77
C LYS A 42 -29.30 -24.58 -39.66
N LEU A 43 -28.82 -23.40 -39.26
CA LEU A 43 -27.75 -22.67 -39.94
C LEU A 43 -26.65 -22.29 -38.95
N THR A 44 -25.39 -22.54 -39.29
CA THR A 44 -24.23 -22.11 -38.49
C THR A 44 -23.92 -20.65 -38.78
N VAL A 45 -23.80 -19.85 -37.72
CA VAL A 45 -23.47 -18.41 -37.78
C VAL A 45 -22.26 -18.02 -36.93
N ASP A 46 -21.61 -19.00 -36.29
CA ASP A 46 -20.42 -18.76 -35.46
C ASP A 46 -19.29 -18.12 -36.26
N GLY A 47 -18.71 -17.06 -35.70
CA GLY A 47 -17.64 -16.28 -36.32
C GLY A 47 -18.10 -15.35 -37.44
N MET A 48 -19.38 -15.38 -37.85
CA MET A 48 -19.91 -14.48 -38.88
C MET A 48 -20.18 -13.09 -38.31
N THR A 49 -19.96 -12.05 -39.10
CA THR A 49 -20.53 -10.73 -38.85
C THR A 49 -22.04 -10.74 -39.07
N LEU A 50 -22.74 -9.69 -38.63
CA LEU A 50 -24.18 -9.56 -38.87
C LEU A 50 -24.52 -9.55 -40.36
N GLU A 51 -23.70 -8.88 -41.18
CA GLU A 51 -23.87 -8.80 -42.63
C GLU A 51 -23.64 -10.17 -43.31
N GLU A 52 -22.61 -10.90 -42.88
CA GLU A 52 -22.37 -12.26 -43.37
C GLU A 52 -23.52 -13.20 -42.99
N ALA A 53 -24.07 -13.06 -41.79
CA ALA A 53 -25.24 -13.81 -41.35
C ALA A 53 -26.49 -13.45 -42.17
N GLU A 54 -26.72 -12.17 -42.49
CA GLU A 54 -27.82 -11.75 -43.38
C GLU A 54 -27.75 -12.46 -44.74
N ILE A 55 -26.57 -12.46 -45.36
CA ILE A 55 -26.35 -13.09 -46.66
C ILE A 55 -26.55 -14.61 -46.57
N ALA A 56 -26.01 -15.25 -45.52
CA ALA A 56 -26.13 -16.69 -45.31
C ALA A 56 -27.58 -17.13 -45.11
N ILE A 57 -28.34 -16.41 -44.27
CA ILE A 57 -29.75 -16.66 -44.02
C ILE A 57 -30.56 -16.42 -45.29
N ALA A 58 -30.29 -15.34 -46.03
CA ALA A 58 -30.98 -15.03 -47.29
C ALA A 58 -30.78 -16.15 -48.32
N THR A 59 -29.56 -16.69 -48.41
CA THR A 59 -29.23 -17.82 -49.28
C THR A 59 -30.00 -19.07 -48.87
N GLN A 60 -30.06 -19.37 -47.56
CA GLN A 60 -30.76 -20.54 -47.04
C GLN A 60 -32.28 -20.49 -47.31
N TYR A 61 -32.88 -19.30 -47.34
CA TYR A 61 -34.32 -19.12 -47.64
C TYR A 61 -34.67 -19.08 -49.13
N GLN A 62 -33.70 -19.13 -50.06
CA GLN A 62 -34.01 -19.08 -51.50
C GLN A 62 -34.85 -20.28 -52.00
N SER A 63 -34.86 -21.41 -51.28
CA SER A 63 -35.71 -22.55 -51.63
C SER A 63 -37.20 -22.30 -51.36
N GLU A 64 -37.50 -21.48 -50.35
CA GLU A 64 -38.87 -21.22 -49.88
C GLU A 64 -39.40 -19.85 -50.32
N LEU A 65 -38.51 -18.87 -50.53
CA LEU A 65 -38.86 -17.47 -50.82
C LEU A 65 -38.19 -16.97 -52.10
N ARG A 66 -38.95 -16.23 -52.91
CA ARG A 66 -38.41 -15.53 -54.09
C ARG A 66 -37.79 -14.19 -53.65
N SER A 67 -36.47 -14.07 -53.75
CA SER A 67 -35.70 -12.85 -53.42
C SER A 67 -35.93 -12.36 -51.98
N PRO A 68 -35.57 -13.16 -50.96
CA PRO A 68 -35.74 -12.76 -49.57
C PRO A 68 -34.86 -11.55 -49.22
N ALA A 69 -35.46 -10.51 -48.67
CA ALA A 69 -34.74 -9.37 -48.09
C ALA A 69 -34.72 -9.54 -46.57
N ILE A 70 -33.53 -9.76 -46.02
CA ILE A 70 -33.33 -10.13 -44.62
C ILE A 70 -32.44 -9.10 -43.94
N THR A 71 -32.78 -8.76 -42.70
CA THR A 71 -31.96 -7.95 -41.81
C THR A 71 -31.73 -8.72 -40.52
N VAL A 72 -30.49 -8.73 -40.03
CA VAL A 72 -30.10 -9.34 -38.77
C VAL A 72 -29.59 -8.25 -37.84
N SER A 73 -30.22 -8.12 -36.68
CA SER A 73 -29.82 -7.15 -35.66
C SER A 73 -29.41 -7.88 -34.39
N LEU A 74 -28.31 -7.44 -33.77
CA LEU A 74 -27.90 -7.97 -32.47
C LEU A 74 -28.76 -7.34 -31.37
N LEU A 75 -29.59 -8.14 -30.70
CA LEU A 75 -30.39 -7.68 -29.56
C LEU A 75 -29.58 -7.72 -28.27
N GLN A 76 -28.84 -8.81 -28.04
CA GLN A 76 -28.03 -8.99 -26.85
C GLN A 76 -26.73 -9.74 -27.20
N PRO A 77 -25.54 -9.12 -26.98
CA PRO A 77 -24.28 -9.83 -27.11
C PRO A 77 -24.08 -10.81 -25.95
N ARG A 78 -23.41 -11.93 -26.22
CA ARG A 78 -22.91 -12.86 -25.19
C ARG A 78 -21.90 -12.14 -24.29
N PRO A 79 -21.92 -12.38 -22.97
CA PRO A 79 -20.92 -11.82 -22.08
C PRO A 79 -19.55 -12.47 -22.35
N LEU A 80 -18.46 -11.71 -22.14
CA LEU A 80 -17.11 -12.25 -22.28
C LEU A 80 -16.68 -12.93 -20.99
N GLN A 81 -16.09 -14.10 -21.11
CA GLN A 81 -15.46 -14.81 -20.00
C GLN A 81 -13.95 -14.66 -20.12
N ILE A 82 -13.32 -14.12 -19.09
CA ILE A 82 -11.86 -13.96 -19.02
C ILE A 82 -11.32 -14.55 -17.71
N ALA A 83 -10.02 -14.79 -17.65
CA ALA A 83 -9.33 -15.13 -16.40
C ALA A 83 -8.25 -14.10 -16.09
N ILE A 84 -8.13 -13.71 -14.83
CA ILE A 84 -7.14 -12.73 -14.35
C ILE A 84 -6.33 -13.36 -13.22
N SER A 85 -5.01 -13.23 -13.28
CA SER A 85 -4.08 -13.85 -12.32
C SER A 85 -2.85 -12.97 -12.05
N GLY A 86 -2.14 -13.27 -10.95
CA GLY A 86 -0.91 -12.58 -10.56
C GLY A 86 -1.14 -11.45 -9.55
N GLU A 87 -0.43 -10.34 -9.70
CA GLU A 87 -0.44 -9.17 -8.80
C GLU A 87 -1.71 -8.30 -8.97
N ILE A 88 -2.86 -8.90 -8.65
CA ILE A 88 -4.21 -8.31 -8.72
C ILE A 88 -4.96 -8.58 -7.42
N LYS A 89 -5.83 -7.67 -6.94
CA LYS A 89 -6.56 -7.83 -5.66
C LYS A 89 -7.35 -9.13 -5.60
N GLN A 90 -8.16 -9.41 -6.61
CA GLN A 90 -8.99 -10.61 -6.70
C GLN A 90 -8.66 -11.38 -7.98
N PRO A 91 -7.81 -12.43 -7.91
CA PRO A 91 -7.59 -13.30 -9.05
C PRO A 91 -8.78 -14.24 -9.24
N GLY A 92 -9.08 -14.60 -10.48
CA GLY A 92 -10.19 -15.50 -10.79
C GLY A 92 -10.75 -15.31 -12.20
N SER A 93 -11.87 -15.97 -12.45
CA SER A 93 -12.63 -15.82 -13.69
C SER A 93 -13.65 -14.70 -13.56
N TYR A 94 -13.76 -13.88 -14.60
CA TYR A 94 -14.67 -12.73 -14.66
C TYR A 94 -15.57 -12.82 -15.87
N VAL A 95 -16.82 -12.39 -15.68
CA VAL A 95 -17.83 -12.27 -16.73
C VAL A 95 -18.06 -10.79 -16.99
N LEU A 96 -17.67 -10.31 -18.16
CA LEU A 96 -17.77 -8.91 -18.54
C LEU A 96 -18.95 -8.71 -19.51
N PRO A 97 -19.94 -7.88 -19.16
CA PRO A 97 -20.98 -7.50 -20.11
C PRO A 97 -20.39 -6.59 -21.18
N LEU A 98 -20.83 -6.74 -22.43
CA LEU A 98 -20.57 -5.72 -23.44
C LEU A 98 -21.61 -4.60 -23.23
N ILE A 99 -21.12 -3.37 -23.11
CA ILE A 99 -21.94 -2.18 -22.86
C ILE A 99 -22.06 -1.34 -24.15
N ASN A 100 -23.08 -0.49 -24.24
CA ASN A 100 -23.24 0.56 -25.27
C ASN A 100 -22.91 0.11 -26.71
N ASN A 101 -23.81 -0.62 -27.37
CA ASN A 101 -23.65 -1.12 -28.75
C ASN A 101 -22.51 -2.15 -28.93
N ALA A 102 -22.41 -3.12 -28.02
CA ALA A 102 -21.44 -4.22 -28.10
C ALA A 102 -19.97 -3.75 -28.08
N GLN A 103 -19.66 -2.67 -27.33
CA GLN A 103 -18.28 -2.26 -27.12
C GLN A 103 -17.57 -3.28 -26.21
N PHE A 104 -16.47 -3.83 -26.72
CA PHE A 104 -15.65 -4.76 -25.97
C PHE A 104 -14.91 -4.06 -24.82
N PRO A 105 -14.84 -4.68 -23.63
CA PRO A 105 -14.16 -4.13 -22.48
C PRO A 105 -12.64 -4.15 -22.66
N SER A 106 -11.94 -3.26 -21.96
CA SER A 106 -10.49 -3.16 -22.04
C SER A 106 -9.78 -3.83 -20.86
N VAL A 107 -8.46 -4.05 -20.98
CA VAL A 107 -7.61 -4.56 -19.88
C VAL A 107 -7.76 -3.71 -18.63
N ALA A 108 -7.74 -2.37 -18.74
CA ALA A 108 -7.94 -1.48 -17.59
C ALA A 108 -9.27 -1.70 -16.87
N GLN A 109 -10.37 -1.88 -17.62
CA GLN A 109 -11.69 -2.14 -17.04
C GLN A 109 -11.75 -3.50 -16.32
N ALA A 110 -11.11 -4.53 -16.90
CA ALA A 110 -11.01 -5.84 -16.25
C ALA A 110 -10.20 -5.78 -14.95
N VAL A 111 -9.08 -5.05 -14.95
CA VAL A 111 -8.27 -4.80 -13.75
C VAL A 111 -9.08 -4.08 -12.67
N GLN A 112 -9.86 -3.07 -13.04
CA GLN A 112 -10.74 -2.36 -12.11
C GLN A 112 -11.82 -3.26 -11.51
N LEU A 113 -12.46 -4.08 -12.34
CA LEU A 113 -13.45 -5.05 -11.88
C LEU A 113 -12.84 -6.09 -10.92
N ALA A 114 -11.58 -6.46 -11.15
CA ALA A 114 -10.82 -7.34 -10.26
C ALA A 114 -10.30 -6.64 -8.98
N GLY A 115 -10.73 -5.40 -8.76
CA GLY A 115 -10.41 -4.63 -7.57
C GLY A 115 -9.00 -4.03 -7.58
N GLY A 116 -8.37 -3.90 -8.75
CA GLY A 116 -7.09 -3.22 -8.99
C GLY A 116 -5.84 -4.07 -8.74
N MET A 117 -4.70 -3.59 -9.24
CA MET A 117 -3.36 -4.22 -9.16
C MET A 117 -2.70 -3.97 -7.80
N THR A 118 -1.91 -4.89 -7.30
CA THR A 118 -1.07 -4.62 -6.11
C THR A 118 0.07 -3.69 -6.49
N GLN A 119 0.73 -3.07 -5.50
CA GLN A 119 1.90 -2.23 -5.77
C GLN A 119 3.14 -3.04 -6.21
N SER A 120 3.10 -4.36 -6.07
CA SER A 120 4.18 -5.24 -6.51
C SER A 120 4.04 -5.65 -7.98
N ALA A 121 2.98 -5.20 -8.66
CA ALA A 121 2.74 -5.52 -10.05
C ALA A 121 3.76 -4.87 -11.00
N ASP A 122 4.11 -5.60 -12.07
CA ASP A 122 4.83 -5.07 -13.22
C ASP A 122 3.84 -4.51 -14.24
N LEU A 123 3.67 -3.19 -14.25
CA LEU A 123 2.77 -2.51 -15.19
C LEU A 123 3.31 -2.52 -16.62
N GLU A 124 4.61 -2.72 -16.83
CA GLU A 124 5.23 -2.63 -18.15
C GLU A 124 5.08 -3.93 -18.94
N ARG A 125 4.81 -5.04 -18.24
CA ARG A 125 4.77 -6.38 -18.81
C ARG A 125 3.50 -7.16 -18.47
N VAL A 126 2.35 -6.50 -18.49
CA VAL A 126 1.07 -7.22 -18.36
C VAL A 126 0.87 -8.11 -19.59
N GLU A 127 0.62 -9.40 -19.38
CA GLU A 127 0.53 -10.40 -20.44
C GLU A 127 -0.94 -10.78 -20.68
N ILE A 128 -1.40 -10.66 -21.92
CA ILE A 128 -2.70 -11.16 -22.37
C ILE A 128 -2.45 -12.36 -23.27
N ARG A 129 -2.89 -13.53 -22.83
CA ARG A 129 -2.86 -14.76 -23.62
C ARG A 129 -4.21 -14.95 -24.30
N ARG A 130 -4.18 -15.00 -25.62
CA ARG A 130 -5.37 -15.08 -26.48
C ARG A 130 -5.27 -16.30 -27.37
N THR A 131 -6.26 -17.18 -27.29
CA THR A 131 -6.39 -18.32 -28.21
C THR A 131 -7.08 -17.87 -29.48
N GLN A 132 -6.42 -18.01 -30.62
CA GLN A 132 -7.00 -17.70 -31.93
C GLN A 132 -7.94 -18.83 -32.38
N PRO A 133 -8.84 -18.59 -33.35
CA PRO A 133 -9.69 -19.64 -33.93
C PRO A 133 -8.91 -20.84 -34.49
N SER A 134 -7.65 -20.64 -34.87
CA SER A 134 -6.71 -21.69 -35.30
C SER A 134 -6.26 -22.63 -34.17
N GLY A 135 -6.60 -22.33 -32.91
CA GLY A 135 -6.10 -23.02 -31.72
C GLY A 135 -4.72 -22.53 -31.24
N ILE A 136 -4.08 -21.62 -31.96
CA ILE A 136 -2.77 -21.05 -31.56
C ILE A 136 -2.99 -20.01 -30.46
N THR A 137 -2.31 -20.17 -29.32
CA THR A 137 -2.27 -19.15 -28.27
C THR A 137 -1.20 -18.10 -28.58
N GLN A 138 -1.62 -16.85 -28.74
CA GLN A 138 -0.75 -15.69 -28.84
C GLN A 138 -0.62 -15.00 -27.48
N THR A 139 0.60 -14.58 -27.13
CA THR A 139 0.83 -13.70 -25.96
C THR A 139 1.05 -12.28 -26.46
N ILE A 140 0.26 -11.35 -25.94
CA ILE A 140 0.36 -9.91 -26.20
C ILE A 140 0.83 -9.26 -24.90
N THR A 141 1.93 -8.50 -24.95
CA THR A 141 2.41 -7.74 -23.80
C THR A 141 1.90 -6.30 -23.91
N VAL A 142 1.32 -5.77 -22.84
CA VAL A 142 0.87 -4.39 -22.76
C VAL A 142 1.60 -3.65 -21.65
N ASN A 143 1.92 -2.39 -21.91
CA ASN A 143 2.57 -1.50 -20.97
C ASN A 143 1.54 -0.52 -20.39
N LEU A 144 0.92 -0.90 -19.29
CA LEU A 144 -0.02 -0.04 -18.57
C LEU A 144 0.67 1.16 -17.90
N SER A 145 1.99 1.15 -17.73
CA SER A 145 2.71 2.34 -17.25
C SER A 145 2.62 3.48 -18.28
N GLN A 146 2.73 3.17 -19.57
CA GLN A 146 2.56 4.14 -20.66
C GLN A 146 1.12 4.65 -20.75
N LEU A 147 0.13 3.80 -20.46
CA LEU A 147 -1.26 4.24 -20.33
C LEU A 147 -1.41 5.29 -19.20
N LEU A 148 -0.80 5.04 -18.03
CA LEU A 148 -0.89 5.95 -16.88
C LEU A 148 -0.06 7.23 -17.03
N GLN A 149 1.11 7.15 -17.67
CA GLN A 149 2.05 8.27 -17.79
C GLN A 149 1.80 9.14 -19.01
N ALA A 150 1.59 8.52 -20.17
CA ALA A 150 1.50 9.19 -21.45
C ALA A 150 0.07 9.23 -22.00
N GLY A 151 -0.88 8.56 -21.34
CA GLY A 151 -2.25 8.42 -21.86
C GLY A 151 -2.31 7.58 -23.14
N ASP A 152 -1.30 6.71 -23.38
CA ASP A 152 -1.25 5.90 -24.60
C ASP A 152 -2.35 4.83 -24.58
N LEU A 153 -3.47 5.15 -25.23
CA LEU A 153 -4.63 4.27 -25.34
C LEU A 153 -4.33 2.99 -26.13
N SER A 154 -3.24 2.93 -26.91
CA SER A 154 -2.86 1.71 -27.62
C SER A 154 -2.44 0.58 -26.66
N GLN A 155 -2.04 0.94 -25.42
CA GLN A 155 -1.72 -0.02 -24.37
C GLN A 155 -2.95 -0.53 -23.61
N ASN A 156 -4.10 0.14 -23.75
CA ASN A 156 -5.35 -0.30 -23.14
C ASN A 156 -6.07 -1.30 -24.04
N LEU A 157 -5.46 -2.47 -24.25
CA LEU A 157 -5.92 -3.48 -25.18
C LEU A 157 -7.37 -3.89 -24.92
N ILE A 158 -8.14 -4.01 -26.00
CA ILE A 158 -9.50 -4.55 -25.98
C ILE A 158 -9.46 -6.07 -25.79
N LEU A 159 -10.27 -6.57 -24.87
CA LEU A 159 -10.35 -7.97 -24.49
C LEU A 159 -11.32 -8.75 -25.38
N ARG A 160 -11.06 -10.05 -25.49
CA ARG A 160 -11.90 -11.03 -26.18
C ARG A 160 -12.29 -12.14 -25.24
N ASP A 161 -13.32 -12.88 -25.65
CA ASP A 161 -13.74 -14.08 -24.94
C ASP A 161 -12.58 -15.09 -24.88
N GLY A 162 -12.39 -15.69 -23.70
CA GLY A 162 -11.31 -16.63 -23.42
C GLY A 162 -9.94 -16.00 -23.16
N ASP A 163 -9.79 -14.66 -23.18
CA ASP A 163 -8.52 -14.02 -22.84
C ASP A 163 -8.09 -14.34 -21.40
N VAL A 164 -6.81 -14.63 -21.22
CA VAL A 164 -6.19 -14.82 -19.91
C VAL A 164 -5.19 -13.68 -19.66
N ILE A 165 -5.48 -12.86 -18.66
CA ILE A 165 -4.64 -11.75 -18.21
C ILE A 165 -3.76 -12.23 -17.07
N LYS A 166 -2.45 -12.08 -17.23
CA LYS A 166 -1.46 -12.36 -16.21
C LYS A 166 -0.70 -11.08 -15.89
N ILE A 167 -0.70 -10.71 -14.62
CA ILE A 167 -0.01 -9.54 -14.10
C ILE A 167 1.21 -10.03 -13.30
N PRO A 168 2.42 -9.95 -13.86
CA PRO A 168 3.61 -10.42 -13.16
C PRO A 168 4.00 -9.51 -12.01
N THR A 169 4.82 -10.03 -11.10
CA THR A 169 5.51 -9.26 -10.08
C THR A 169 6.67 -8.48 -10.72
N THR A 170 6.86 -7.22 -10.33
CA THR A 170 8.02 -6.44 -10.77
C THR A 170 9.32 -7.00 -10.16
N PRO A 171 10.38 -7.19 -10.95
CA PRO A 171 11.67 -7.67 -10.43
C PRO A 171 12.40 -6.61 -9.60
N SER A 172 12.06 -5.33 -9.78
CA SER A 172 12.66 -4.21 -9.06
C SER A 172 11.60 -3.18 -8.69
N VAL A 173 11.63 -2.70 -7.46
CA VAL A 173 10.70 -1.69 -6.97
C VAL A 173 11.22 -0.29 -7.28
N ASP A 174 10.45 0.45 -8.08
CA ASP A 174 10.64 1.88 -8.32
C ASP A 174 9.58 2.63 -7.50
N LEU A 175 10.04 3.44 -6.54
CA LEU A 175 9.17 4.17 -5.63
C LEU A 175 8.27 5.17 -6.35
N ALA A 176 8.77 5.84 -7.40
CA ALA A 176 7.99 6.82 -8.14
C ALA A 176 6.87 6.14 -8.93
N LYS A 177 7.17 5.01 -9.60
CA LYS A 177 6.15 4.22 -10.30
C LYS A 177 5.13 3.62 -9.31
N THR A 178 5.59 3.19 -8.15
CA THR A 178 4.74 2.65 -7.09
C THR A 178 3.75 3.70 -6.57
N ALA A 179 4.25 4.91 -6.29
CA ALA A 179 3.41 6.05 -5.90
C ALA A 179 2.41 6.42 -7.00
N GLN A 180 2.85 6.42 -8.27
CA GLN A 180 1.96 6.70 -9.41
C GLN A 180 0.84 5.65 -9.53
N LEU A 181 1.16 4.36 -9.43
CA LEU A 181 0.15 3.31 -9.43
C LEU A 181 -0.81 3.50 -8.25
N ALA A 182 -0.30 3.73 -7.04
CA ALA A 182 -1.11 3.90 -5.84
C ALA A 182 -2.11 5.06 -5.94
N ALA A 183 -1.78 6.13 -6.67
CA ALA A 183 -2.66 7.27 -6.92
C ALA A 183 -3.63 7.06 -8.12
N SER A 184 -3.52 5.95 -8.85
CA SER A 184 -4.31 5.68 -10.04
C SER A 184 -5.58 4.86 -9.75
N ASN A 185 -6.49 4.84 -10.73
CA ASN A 185 -7.67 3.97 -10.71
C ASN A 185 -7.35 2.49 -11.04
N LEU A 186 -6.09 2.16 -11.33
CA LEU A 186 -5.64 0.78 -11.54
C LEU A 186 -5.06 0.16 -10.27
N ALA A 187 -4.77 0.96 -9.24
CA ALA A 187 -4.35 0.43 -7.96
C ALA A 187 -5.47 -0.32 -7.27
N SER A 188 -5.09 -1.36 -6.53
CA SER A 188 -6.00 -2.06 -5.65
C SER A 188 -6.48 -1.14 -4.54
N THR A 189 -7.73 -1.29 -4.10
CA THR A 189 -8.23 -0.56 -2.93
C THR A 189 -7.99 -1.41 -1.68
N GLU A 190 -7.12 -0.98 -0.77
CA GLU A 190 -6.97 -1.60 0.56
C GLU A 190 -7.34 -0.57 1.62
N GLU A 191 -8.50 -0.77 2.26
CA GLU A 191 -9.03 0.13 3.30
C GLU A 191 -8.32 -0.07 4.65
N ILE A 192 -7.86 -1.30 4.89
CA ILE A 192 -7.20 -1.72 6.13
C ILE A 192 -5.93 -2.50 5.79
N SER A 193 -4.79 -2.04 6.29
CA SER A 193 -3.52 -2.76 6.17
C SER A 193 -3.06 -3.24 7.53
N ASP A 194 -2.99 -4.56 7.71
CA ASP A 194 -2.29 -5.17 8.84
C ASP A 194 -0.79 -5.17 8.50
N VAL A 195 0.00 -4.40 9.24
CA VAL A 195 1.44 -4.22 9.02
C VAL A 195 2.20 -4.50 10.31
N ALA A 196 3.48 -4.83 10.20
CA ALA A 196 4.40 -4.92 11.34
C ALA A 196 5.39 -3.76 11.29
N VAL A 197 5.63 -3.12 12.43
CA VAL A 197 6.67 -2.08 12.58
C VAL A 197 7.68 -2.57 13.61
N VAL A 198 8.95 -2.66 13.21
CA VAL A 198 10.03 -3.21 14.04
C VAL A 198 11.30 -2.35 13.98
N GLY A 199 12.16 -2.48 14.99
CA GLY A 199 13.44 -1.76 15.07
C GLY A 199 13.37 -0.50 15.96
N GLU A 200 14.00 0.59 15.51
CA GLU A 200 14.17 1.84 16.27
C GLU A 200 12.90 2.73 16.31
N VAL A 201 11.80 2.14 16.77
CA VAL A 201 10.54 2.84 17.07
C VAL A 201 10.21 2.71 18.56
N PHE A 202 9.37 3.59 19.08
CA PHE A 202 8.99 3.58 20.50
C PHE A 202 8.13 2.38 20.88
N ARG A 203 7.25 1.95 19.99
CA ARG A 203 6.37 0.80 20.19
C ARG A 203 6.50 -0.11 18.96
N PRO A 204 7.43 -1.09 18.96
CA PRO A 204 7.44 -2.10 17.91
C PRO A 204 6.27 -3.07 18.10
N GLY A 205 5.67 -3.53 17.01
CA GLY A 205 4.52 -4.42 17.05
C GLY A 205 3.74 -4.52 15.75
N ALA A 206 2.64 -5.26 15.79
CA ALA A 206 1.68 -5.33 14.71
C ALA A 206 0.65 -4.21 14.84
N TYR A 207 0.34 -3.57 13.73
CA TYR A 207 -0.57 -2.44 13.64
C TYR A 207 -1.61 -2.68 12.56
N ARG A 208 -2.85 -2.34 12.88
CA ARG A 208 -3.92 -2.23 11.91
C ARG A 208 -4.06 -0.76 11.55
N LEU A 209 -3.68 -0.42 10.33
CA LEU A 209 -3.73 0.95 9.83
C LEU A 209 -4.95 1.12 8.95
N GLU A 210 -5.71 2.17 9.22
CA GLU A 210 -6.78 2.64 8.36
C GLU A 210 -6.23 3.73 7.44
N GLY A 211 -6.70 3.71 6.20
CA GLY A 211 -6.41 4.74 5.24
C GLY A 211 -6.82 6.16 5.70
N GLY A 212 -6.26 7.20 5.06
CA GLY A 212 -6.53 8.62 5.38
C GLY A 212 -8.03 8.97 5.46
N GLN A 213 -8.38 10.15 6.01
CA GLN A 213 -9.76 10.51 6.40
C GLN A 213 -10.84 10.00 5.42
N ASN A 214 -11.70 9.08 5.90
CA ASN A 214 -12.70 8.30 5.17
C ASN A 214 -12.23 7.01 4.45
N GLY A 215 -11.03 6.49 4.74
CA GLY A 215 -10.53 5.21 4.20
C GLY A 215 -10.19 5.25 2.70
N THR A 216 -10.08 6.44 2.11
CA THR A 216 -9.92 6.63 0.65
C THR A 216 -8.46 6.60 0.20
N SER A 217 -7.50 6.77 1.10
CA SER A 217 -6.07 6.80 0.80
C SER A 217 -5.35 5.70 1.56
N ARG A 218 -4.40 4.99 0.94
CA ARG A 218 -3.65 3.93 1.63
C ARG A 218 -2.84 4.48 2.81
N PRO A 219 -2.67 3.70 3.90
CA PRO A 219 -1.75 4.08 4.96
C PRO A 219 -0.32 4.08 4.45
N THR A 220 0.51 4.99 4.95
CA THR A 220 1.91 5.15 4.51
C THR A 220 2.89 4.72 5.59
N VAL A 221 4.18 4.63 5.22
CA VAL A 221 5.27 4.35 6.16
C VAL A 221 5.33 5.38 7.28
N SER A 222 5.18 6.67 6.96
CA SER A 222 5.14 7.73 7.98
C SER A 222 3.99 7.53 8.98
N GLN A 223 2.79 7.19 8.50
CA GLN A 223 1.64 6.91 9.35
C GLN A 223 1.86 5.68 10.24
N ALA A 224 2.48 4.62 9.69
CA ALA A 224 2.82 3.43 10.47
C ALA A 224 3.81 3.75 11.60
N ILE A 225 4.84 4.54 11.30
CA ILE A 225 5.82 5.01 12.28
C ILE A 225 5.16 5.87 13.36
N GLN A 226 4.30 6.81 12.99
CA GLN A 226 3.54 7.64 13.94
C GLN A 226 2.66 6.79 14.85
N THR A 227 1.96 5.79 14.28
CA THR A 227 1.14 4.86 15.04
C THR A 227 1.97 3.99 15.99
N ALA A 228 3.21 3.66 15.60
CA ALA A 228 4.22 3.02 16.44
C ALA A 228 4.83 3.95 17.51
N GLY A 229 4.27 5.14 17.70
CA GLY A 229 4.74 6.13 18.67
C GLY A 229 5.97 6.91 18.22
N GLY A 230 6.28 6.89 16.93
CA GLY A 230 7.41 7.58 16.32
C GLY A 230 8.73 6.82 16.37
N ILE A 231 9.75 7.40 15.74
CA ILE A 231 11.12 6.89 15.71
C ILE A 231 11.94 7.35 16.92
N LYS A 232 12.85 6.49 17.38
CA LYS A 232 13.83 6.85 18.41
C LYS A 232 14.93 7.76 17.82
N PRO A 233 15.62 8.57 18.65
CA PRO A 233 16.76 9.37 18.19
C PRO A 233 17.91 8.57 17.59
N SER A 234 17.99 7.26 17.89
CA SER A 234 18.96 6.29 17.36
C SER A 234 18.60 5.71 15.99
N ALA A 235 17.43 6.04 15.43
CA ALA A 235 16.92 5.48 14.18
C ALA A 235 17.68 6.01 12.95
N ASN A 236 17.95 5.11 11.99
CA ASN A 236 18.42 5.47 10.66
C ASN A 236 17.23 5.73 9.73
N VAL A 237 16.88 6.99 9.56
CA VAL A 237 15.78 7.43 8.69
C VAL A 237 16.14 7.45 7.20
N ARG A 238 17.40 7.20 6.84
CA ARG A 238 17.87 7.16 5.44
C ARG A 238 17.79 5.78 4.80
N GLU A 239 17.73 4.74 5.63
CA GLU A 239 17.80 3.34 5.20
C GLU A 239 16.66 2.50 5.81
N ILE A 240 15.47 3.08 5.92
CA ILE A 240 14.29 2.33 6.35
C ILE A 240 13.99 1.27 5.29
N GLN A 241 13.64 0.06 5.73
CA GLN A 241 13.35 -1.04 4.83
C GLN A 241 11.90 -1.47 4.99
N VAL A 242 11.19 -1.63 3.88
CA VAL A 242 9.88 -2.28 3.86
C VAL A 242 10.05 -3.64 3.21
N ARG A 243 9.86 -4.70 3.99
CA ARG A 243 9.77 -6.05 3.49
C ARG A 243 8.31 -6.34 3.14
N ARG A 244 8.07 -6.62 1.87
CA ARG A 244 6.73 -6.79 1.30
C ARG A 244 6.56 -8.20 0.74
N PRO A 245 5.62 -8.99 1.25
CA PRO A 245 5.26 -10.27 0.64
C PRO A 245 4.50 -10.03 -0.67
N THR A 246 4.81 -10.81 -1.69
CA THR A 246 4.15 -10.78 -3.01
C THR A 246 3.20 -11.98 -3.14
N ARG A 247 2.35 -11.97 -4.17
CA ARG A 247 1.37 -13.05 -4.40
C ARG A 247 1.98 -14.32 -4.96
N ASP A 248 3.14 -14.21 -5.61
CA ASP A 248 3.93 -15.37 -6.02
C ASP A 248 4.69 -16.04 -4.85
N GLY A 249 4.58 -15.49 -3.63
CA GLY A 249 5.20 -16.03 -2.42
C GLY A 249 6.65 -15.59 -2.22
N THR A 250 7.16 -14.68 -3.06
CA THR A 250 8.47 -14.04 -2.84
C THR A 250 8.35 -12.84 -1.89
N GLU A 251 9.48 -12.27 -1.52
CA GLU A 251 9.55 -11.05 -0.71
C GLU A 251 10.34 -9.97 -1.46
N GLN A 252 9.80 -8.76 -1.48
CA GLN A 252 10.49 -7.58 -1.96
C GLN A 252 11.06 -6.80 -0.77
N LEU A 253 12.31 -6.37 -0.86
CA LEU A 253 12.93 -5.46 0.10
C LEU A 253 13.04 -4.07 -0.52
N ILE A 254 12.29 -3.13 0.03
CA ILE A 254 12.15 -1.76 -0.50
C ILE A 254 12.90 -0.82 0.43
N ASN A 255 13.93 -0.16 -0.08
CA ASN A 255 14.70 0.82 0.68
C ASN A 255 14.06 2.20 0.55
N ILE A 256 13.91 2.88 1.69
CA ILE A 256 13.22 4.15 1.82
C ILE A 256 14.14 5.12 2.56
N ASN A 257 14.24 6.33 2.01
CA ASN A 257 14.96 7.42 2.62
C ASN A 257 13.97 8.51 3.07
N LEU A 258 13.42 8.36 4.28
CA LEU A 258 12.51 9.35 4.86
C LEU A 258 13.19 10.68 5.15
N TRP A 259 14.53 10.74 5.20
CA TRP A 259 15.23 12.02 5.31
C TRP A 259 14.90 12.95 4.13
N LYS A 260 14.81 12.41 2.91
CA LYS A 260 14.39 13.19 1.73
C LYS A 260 12.93 13.65 1.81
N LEU A 261 12.04 12.86 2.41
CA LEU A 261 10.68 13.30 2.69
C LEU A 261 10.69 14.50 3.65
N LEU A 262 11.44 14.41 4.73
CA LEU A 262 11.49 15.44 5.78
C LEU A 262 12.19 16.72 5.33
N GLN A 263 13.29 16.60 4.57
CA GLN A 263 14.11 17.72 4.15
C GLN A 263 13.62 18.35 2.84
N ASP A 264 13.33 17.51 1.85
CA ASP A 264 13.05 17.94 0.48
C ASP A 264 11.55 17.87 0.13
N GLY A 265 10.73 17.29 1.02
CA GLY A 265 9.31 17.05 0.74
C GLY A 265 9.06 15.95 -0.30
N ASP A 266 10.03 15.07 -0.54
CA ASP A 266 9.91 14.00 -1.53
C ASP A 266 8.90 12.93 -1.09
N LEU A 267 7.65 13.11 -1.52
CA LEU A 267 6.53 12.21 -1.22
C LEU A 267 6.72 10.79 -1.77
N SER A 268 7.60 10.57 -2.76
CA SER A 268 7.87 9.22 -3.27
C SER A 268 8.53 8.32 -2.21
N GLN A 269 9.15 8.92 -1.19
CA GLN A 269 9.74 8.20 -0.07
C GLN A 269 8.71 7.82 0.98
N ASP A 270 7.51 8.38 0.99
CA ASP A 270 6.45 7.96 1.91
C ASP A 270 5.64 6.80 1.30
N LEU A 271 6.28 5.64 1.18
CA LEU A 271 5.70 4.47 0.52
C LEU A 271 4.33 4.12 1.11
N ALA A 272 3.34 4.00 0.24
CA ALA A 272 2.04 3.47 0.61
C ALA A 272 2.17 1.98 0.97
N LEU A 273 1.70 1.61 2.15
CA LEU A 273 1.77 0.25 2.67
C LEU A 273 0.67 -0.64 2.09
N GLN A 274 0.92 -1.94 2.17
CA GLN A 274 -0.01 -3.00 1.82
C GLN A 274 -0.11 -4.00 2.97
N LYS A 275 -1.17 -4.80 2.96
CA LYS A 275 -1.32 -5.90 3.90
C LYS A 275 -0.11 -6.83 3.89
N GLY A 276 0.43 -7.10 5.08
CA GLY A 276 1.56 -8.00 5.29
C GLY A 276 2.93 -7.31 5.23
N ASP A 277 2.99 -6.01 4.92
CA ASP A 277 4.24 -5.27 4.96
C ASP A 277 4.86 -5.28 6.36
N THR A 278 6.18 -5.45 6.40
CA THR A 278 7.01 -5.24 7.60
C THR A 278 7.89 -4.03 7.40
N VAL A 279 7.65 -2.96 8.15
CA VAL A 279 8.49 -1.76 8.21
C VAL A 279 9.60 -2.00 9.23
N ILE A 280 10.84 -1.95 8.77
CA ILE A 280 12.05 -2.20 9.55
C ILE A 280 12.83 -0.89 9.63
N ILE A 281 13.01 -0.39 10.85
CA ILE A 281 13.74 0.84 11.12
C ILE A 281 15.09 0.46 11.75
N PRO A 282 16.21 0.51 11.00
CA PRO A 282 17.50 0.14 11.53
C PRO A 282 18.05 1.18 12.51
N THR A 283 19.01 0.77 13.34
CA THR A 283 19.84 1.67 14.15
C THR A 283 20.88 2.34 13.27
N ALA A 284 21.07 3.65 13.41
CA ALA A 284 22.12 4.37 12.71
C ALA A 284 23.50 4.06 13.30
N THR A 285 24.47 3.78 12.42
CA THR A 285 25.87 3.51 12.79
C THR A 285 26.60 4.78 13.23
N GLU A 286 26.24 5.93 12.66
CA GLU A 286 26.76 7.25 13.03
C GLU A 286 25.61 8.27 13.01
N ILE A 287 25.38 8.96 14.13
CA ILE A 287 24.40 10.04 14.22
C ILE A 287 25.12 11.29 14.72
N THR A 288 25.07 12.36 13.94
CA THR A 288 25.47 13.68 14.45
C THR A 288 24.38 14.21 15.36
N ALA A 289 24.75 14.88 16.45
CA ALA A 289 23.74 15.38 17.39
C ALA A 289 22.79 16.43 16.79
N VAL A 290 23.22 17.12 15.73
CA VAL A 290 22.37 18.02 14.93
C VAL A 290 21.28 17.23 14.21
N GLU A 291 21.65 16.07 13.66
CA GLU A 291 20.70 15.19 12.98
C GLU A 291 19.70 14.56 13.95
N ALA A 292 20.17 14.08 15.11
CA ALA A 292 19.28 13.59 16.17
C ALA A 292 18.27 14.66 16.61
N ALA A 293 18.71 15.93 16.69
CA ALA A 293 17.85 17.06 17.03
C ALA A 293 16.82 17.37 15.93
N GLN A 294 17.23 17.30 14.67
CA GLN A 294 16.33 17.49 13.52
C GLN A 294 15.27 16.40 13.48
N ILE A 295 15.65 15.12 13.67
CA ILE A 295 14.70 14.00 13.77
C ILE A 295 13.70 14.20 14.91
N ALA A 296 14.19 14.56 16.11
CA ALA A 296 13.38 14.78 17.30
C ALA A 296 12.35 15.92 17.15
N SER A 297 12.60 16.87 16.23
CA SER A 297 11.70 17.98 15.90
C SER A 297 10.69 17.69 14.79
N THR A 298 10.72 16.50 14.19
CA THR A 298 9.82 16.14 13.08
C THR A 298 8.53 15.49 13.56
N ASN A 299 7.49 15.53 12.73
CA ASN A 299 6.22 14.81 12.97
C ASN A 299 6.36 13.28 12.91
N LEU A 300 7.57 12.73 12.75
CA LEU A 300 7.86 11.30 12.88
C LEU A 300 8.34 10.92 14.29
N SER A 301 8.61 11.89 15.15
CA SER A 301 8.94 11.69 16.57
C SER A 301 7.66 11.79 17.42
N PRO A 302 7.60 11.16 18.62
CA PRO A 302 6.43 11.26 19.49
C PRO A 302 6.17 12.71 19.90
N ASP A 303 4.91 13.14 19.95
CA ASP A 303 4.59 14.51 20.38
C ASP A 303 5.05 14.81 21.82
N VAL A 304 5.08 13.79 22.68
CA VAL A 304 5.52 13.90 24.07
C VAL A 304 6.42 12.74 24.50
N ILE A 305 7.43 13.07 25.30
CA ILE A 305 8.25 12.15 26.07
C ILE A 305 7.94 12.30 27.56
N ARG A 306 8.04 11.19 28.31
CA ARG A 306 7.97 11.21 29.78
C ARG A 306 9.37 11.10 30.36
N VAL A 307 9.74 12.04 31.22
CA VAL A 307 11.01 12.04 31.93
C VAL A 307 10.77 12.08 33.43
N ASN A 308 11.67 11.46 34.20
CA ASN A 308 11.57 11.41 35.65
C ASN A 308 12.61 12.35 36.24
N VAL A 309 12.17 13.45 36.86
CA VAL A 309 13.08 14.40 37.50
C VAL A 309 13.02 14.23 39.01
N ALA A 310 14.18 14.00 39.62
CA ALA A 310 14.32 13.68 41.03
C ALA A 310 15.49 14.45 41.67
N GLY A 311 15.59 14.38 43.00
CA GLY A 311 16.65 15.04 43.76
C GLY A 311 16.31 16.50 44.10
N GLU A 312 17.33 17.35 44.14
CA GLU A 312 17.23 18.74 44.62
C GLU A 312 16.64 19.72 43.57
N VAL A 313 15.46 19.40 43.06
CA VAL A 313 14.65 20.30 42.22
C VAL A 313 13.45 20.84 43.01
N LYS A 314 12.79 21.90 42.51
CA LYS A 314 11.63 22.47 43.20
C LYS A 314 10.38 21.57 43.14
N GLN A 315 10.15 20.91 42.00
CA GLN A 315 8.99 20.04 41.78
C GLN A 315 9.41 18.69 41.21
N PRO A 316 9.94 17.77 42.03
CA PRO A 316 10.29 16.43 41.55
C PRO A 316 9.05 15.63 41.15
N GLY A 317 9.21 14.77 40.15
CA GLY A 317 8.15 13.93 39.63
C GLY A 317 8.38 13.51 38.18
N THR A 318 7.47 12.70 37.67
CA THR A 318 7.38 12.39 36.24
C THR A 318 6.71 13.55 35.52
N VAL A 319 7.31 14.00 34.43
CA VAL A 319 6.81 15.12 33.64
C VAL A 319 6.70 14.71 32.18
N GLU A 320 5.60 15.10 31.55
CA GLU A 320 5.41 14.95 30.10
C GLU A 320 5.88 16.22 29.40
N MET A 321 6.68 16.07 28.36
CA MET A 321 7.35 17.17 27.67
C MET A 321 7.40 16.91 26.16
N PRO A 322 7.48 17.93 25.31
CA PRO A 322 7.76 17.74 23.88
C PRO A 322 9.03 16.89 23.63
N SER A 323 9.06 16.06 22.58
CA SER A 323 10.21 15.16 22.29
C SER A 323 11.52 15.86 21.97
N ASN A 324 11.46 17.14 21.60
CA ASN A 324 12.63 17.99 21.34
C ASN A 324 13.14 18.72 22.61
N THR A 325 12.67 18.34 23.79
CA THR A 325 13.05 18.98 25.06
C THR A 325 14.48 18.62 25.46
N THR A 326 15.26 19.63 25.84
CA THR A 326 16.62 19.48 26.39
C THR A 326 16.64 19.25 27.90
N LEU A 327 17.77 18.78 28.41
CA LEU A 327 18.02 18.66 29.86
C LEU A 327 17.71 19.96 30.63
N ASN A 328 18.18 21.10 30.11
CA ASN A 328 17.97 22.40 30.73
C ASN A 328 16.50 22.78 30.79
N GLU A 329 15.78 22.62 29.68
CA GLU A 329 14.36 22.93 29.61
C GLU A 329 13.54 22.05 30.56
N ALA A 330 13.90 20.78 30.68
CA ALA A 330 13.24 19.88 31.61
C ALA A 330 13.48 20.24 33.08
N LEU A 331 14.69 20.68 33.42
CA LEU A 331 14.97 21.20 34.76
C LEU A 331 14.22 22.50 35.03
N LEU A 332 14.11 23.38 34.03
CA LEU A 332 13.38 24.64 34.17
C LEU A 332 11.87 24.43 34.33
N SER A 333 11.28 23.45 33.64
CA SER A 333 9.85 23.17 33.73
C SER A 333 9.43 22.66 35.12
N VAL A 334 10.34 21.99 35.85
CA VAL A 334 10.12 21.59 37.26
C VAL A 334 10.47 22.69 38.26
N GLY A 335 10.61 23.94 37.79
CA GLY A 335 10.92 25.12 38.58
C GLY A 335 12.41 25.36 38.81
N GLY A 336 13.28 24.57 38.19
CA GLY A 336 14.73 24.60 38.37
C GLY A 336 15.20 23.92 39.65
N PHE A 337 16.48 24.12 39.95
CA PHE A 337 17.09 23.71 41.19
C PHE A 337 16.47 24.42 42.41
N ASN A 338 16.36 23.70 43.53
CA ASN A 338 16.08 24.32 44.82
C ASN A 338 17.36 24.88 45.46
N GLU A 339 17.25 25.56 46.60
CA GLU A 339 18.39 26.24 47.26
C GLU A 339 19.50 25.31 47.74
N ARG A 340 19.23 24.00 47.83
CA ARG A 340 20.17 22.97 48.33
C ARG A 340 20.87 22.23 47.20
N ALA A 341 20.47 22.48 45.94
CA ALA A 341 21.00 21.75 44.80
C ALA A 341 22.42 22.17 44.46
N GLU A 342 23.20 21.21 43.99
CA GLU A 342 24.39 21.47 43.20
C GLU A 342 23.97 21.71 41.73
N LYS A 343 24.72 22.52 40.97
CA LYS A 343 24.48 22.67 39.52
C LYS A 343 24.99 21.47 38.72
N ILE A 344 24.90 20.27 39.29
CA ILE A 344 25.32 19.01 38.67
C ILE A 344 24.14 18.06 38.74
N VAL A 345 23.85 17.41 37.61
CA VAL A 345 22.81 16.38 37.50
C VAL A 345 23.39 15.09 36.98
N GLU A 346 22.88 13.97 37.48
CA GLU A 346 23.11 12.66 36.90
C GLU A 346 21.96 12.37 35.92
N LEU A 347 22.27 12.27 34.63
CA LEU A 347 21.36 11.78 33.60
C LEU A 347 21.54 10.27 33.46
N ILE A 348 20.48 9.53 33.72
CA ILE A 348 20.43 8.08 33.57
C ILE A 348 19.52 7.74 32.39
N ARG A 349 20.05 7.01 31.42
CA ARG A 349 19.33 6.56 30.23
C ARG A 349 19.40 5.05 30.09
N PHE A 350 18.25 4.44 29.83
CA PHE A 350 18.13 3.03 29.49
C PHE A 350 18.41 2.84 28.01
N ASN A 351 19.40 2.02 27.71
CA ASN A 351 19.73 1.63 26.35
C ASN A 351 18.79 0.51 25.88
N PRO A 352 18.56 0.35 24.56
CA PRO A 352 17.72 -0.71 24.02
C PRO A 352 18.16 -2.14 24.38
N ASP A 353 19.45 -2.34 24.68
CA ASP A 353 20.03 -3.62 25.09
C ASP A 353 19.80 -3.95 26.59
N GLY A 354 19.07 -3.10 27.31
CA GLY A 354 18.80 -3.24 28.74
C GLY A 354 19.92 -2.70 29.63
N SER A 355 21.02 -2.19 29.08
CA SER A 355 22.06 -1.52 29.85
C SER A 355 21.65 -0.11 30.26
N LEU A 356 22.35 0.46 31.24
CA LEU A 356 22.15 1.81 31.74
C LEU A 356 23.38 2.65 31.46
N THR A 357 23.18 3.83 30.85
CA THR A 357 24.20 4.88 30.80
C THR A 357 23.93 5.90 31.89
N ARG A 358 25.00 6.31 32.56
CA ARG A 358 24.98 7.35 33.60
C ARG A 358 25.97 8.42 33.20
N ARG A 359 25.54 9.67 33.22
CA ARG A 359 26.39 10.81 32.90
C ARG A 359 26.14 11.93 33.89
N GLU A 360 27.21 12.36 34.55
CA GLU A 360 27.20 13.60 35.32
C GLU A 360 27.37 14.78 34.37
N ILE A 361 26.49 15.77 34.51
CA ILE A 361 26.42 16.94 33.66
C ILE A 361 26.37 18.18 34.54
N GLU A 362 27.35 19.06 34.38
CA GLU A 362 27.29 20.40 34.97
C GLU A 362 26.31 21.26 34.18
N VAL A 363 25.27 21.73 34.86
CA VAL A 363 24.13 22.42 34.25
C VAL A 363 24.41 23.91 34.13
N ASN A 364 24.40 24.39 32.89
CA ASN A 364 24.43 25.80 32.55
C ASN A 364 23.17 26.19 31.77
N PHE A 365 22.20 26.80 32.45
CA PHE A 365 20.93 27.24 31.83
C PHE A 365 21.06 28.28 30.71
N LYS A 366 22.24 28.90 30.55
CA LYS A 366 22.49 29.83 29.44
C LYS A 366 22.94 29.12 28.16
N GLN A 367 23.21 27.82 28.24
CA GLN A 367 23.71 27.03 27.12
C GLN A 367 22.57 26.47 26.28
N GLY A 368 22.71 26.54 24.96
CA GLY A 368 21.79 25.91 24.00
C GLY A 368 21.94 24.39 23.95
N ILE A 369 21.40 23.74 22.92
CA ILE A 369 21.49 22.29 22.72
C ILE A 369 22.97 21.89 22.59
N ASP A 370 23.44 20.99 23.45
CA ASP A 370 24.81 20.48 23.41
C ASP A 370 24.85 18.99 23.82
N PRO A 371 25.46 18.09 23.05
CA PRO A 371 25.33 16.64 23.29
C PRO A 371 25.96 16.18 24.61
N GLN A 372 26.95 16.91 25.10
CA GLN A 372 27.70 16.59 26.31
C GLN A 372 27.13 17.25 27.55
N THR A 373 26.67 18.50 27.40
CA THR A 373 26.38 19.40 28.54
C THR A 373 24.93 19.85 28.60
N ASN A 374 24.17 19.75 27.51
CA ASN A 374 22.72 20.00 27.49
C ASN A 374 22.04 19.12 26.43
N PRO A 375 22.05 17.78 26.61
CA PRO A 375 21.55 16.84 25.61
C PRO A 375 20.03 16.94 25.45
N LEU A 376 19.55 16.48 24.29
CA LEU A 376 18.14 16.15 24.13
C LEU A 376 17.77 14.93 24.98
N LEU A 377 16.62 15.03 25.62
CA LEU A 377 16.09 13.97 26.46
C LEU A 377 15.40 12.91 25.62
N SER A 378 15.31 11.71 26.18
CA SER A 378 14.65 10.56 25.61
C SER A 378 13.55 10.06 26.54
N GLN A 379 12.60 9.32 25.98
CA GLN A 379 11.55 8.67 26.76
C GLN A 379 12.16 7.87 27.91
N ASN A 380 11.61 8.07 29.11
CA ASN A 380 11.99 7.45 30.38
C ASN A 380 13.39 7.83 30.89
N ASP A 381 14.03 8.88 30.36
CA ASP A 381 15.24 9.43 30.98
C ASP A 381 14.96 9.80 32.44
N ILE A 382 15.94 9.52 33.30
CA ILE A 382 15.90 9.90 34.72
C ILE A 382 16.96 10.97 34.93
N ILE A 383 16.54 12.08 35.52
CA ILE A 383 17.39 13.23 35.82
C ILE A 383 17.43 13.36 37.33
N ILE A 384 18.61 13.23 37.93
CA ILE A 384 18.79 13.32 39.37
C ILE A 384 19.65 14.56 39.69
N ALA A 385 19.04 15.56 40.30
CA ALA A 385 19.76 16.75 40.77
C ALA A 385 20.51 16.46 42.08
N GLY A 386 21.83 16.69 42.05
CA GLY A 386 22.73 16.48 43.19
C GLY A 386 22.50 17.49 44.32
N ARG A 387 22.89 17.10 45.54
CA ARG A 387 22.89 17.97 46.72
C ARG A 387 24.25 18.66 46.88
N SER A 388 24.24 19.95 47.22
CA SER A 388 25.45 20.73 47.47
C SER A 388 26.09 20.31 48.80
N SER A 389 26.97 19.28 48.78
CA SER A 389 28.06 18.98 49.74
C SER A 389 28.61 17.56 49.55
N TYR A 390 29.84 17.45 49.02
CA TYR A 390 30.90 16.40 49.17
C TYR A 390 30.56 14.94 49.55
N THR A 391 29.34 14.48 49.30
CA THR A 391 28.86 13.16 49.71
C THR A 391 28.34 12.44 48.49
N LYS A 392 29.08 11.41 48.06
CA LYS A 392 28.78 10.54 46.92
C LYS A 392 27.29 10.18 46.89
N ILE A 393 26.68 10.36 45.71
CA ILE A 393 25.28 10.12 45.35
C ILE A 393 24.94 8.63 45.55
N THR A 394 24.76 8.20 46.80
CA THR A 394 24.54 6.79 47.14
C THR A 394 23.21 6.54 47.86
N ASP A 395 22.64 7.54 48.54
CA ASP A 395 21.46 7.33 49.39
C ASP A 395 20.11 7.51 48.67
N THR A 396 20.02 8.34 47.61
CA THR A 396 18.74 8.66 46.95
C THR A 396 18.34 7.64 45.88
N ILE A 397 19.29 6.83 45.40
CA ILE A 397 19.10 5.85 44.32
C ILE A 397 18.20 4.69 44.78
N SER A 398 18.35 4.24 46.03
CA SER A 398 17.65 3.07 46.58
C SER A 398 16.14 3.29 46.71
N ASN A 399 15.72 4.49 47.09
CA ASN A 399 14.32 4.76 47.45
C ASN A 399 13.42 5.06 46.24
N ILE A 400 13.98 5.51 45.12
CA ILE A 400 13.22 5.88 43.90
C ILE A 400 13.11 4.71 42.93
N LEU A 401 14.14 3.86 42.84
CA LEU A 401 14.16 2.72 41.90
C LEU A 401 13.49 1.46 42.45
N GLU A 402 13.31 1.32 43.76
CA GLU A 402 12.75 0.12 44.38
C GLU A 402 11.33 -0.27 43.90
N PRO A 403 10.38 0.68 43.73
CA PRO A 403 9.06 0.34 43.19
C PRO A 403 9.10 -0.02 41.70
N ILE A 404 9.97 0.64 40.92
CA ILE A 404 10.07 0.50 39.47
C ILE A 404 10.75 -0.83 39.10
N LEU A 405 11.79 -1.22 39.84
CA LEU A 405 12.49 -2.49 39.65
C LEU A 405 11.67 -3.72 40.07
N LYS A 406 10.75 -3.59 41.03
CA LYS A 406 9.80 -4.65 41.42
C LYS A 406 8.77 -4.98 40.33
N ILE A 407 8.43 -4.01 39.47
CA ILE A 407 7.47 -4.18 38.38
C ILE A 407 8.12 -4.80 37.12
N LEU A 408 9.44 -4.61 36.94
CA LEU A 408 10.18 -5.07 35.77
C LEU A 408 10.78 -6.48 35.90
N ASN A 409 10.59 -7.19 37.02
CA ASN A 409 11.16 -8.52 37.23
C ASN A 409 10.08 -9.60 37.50
N PRO A 410 9.38 -10.13 36.47
CA PRO A 410 8.49 -11.27 36.66
C PRO A 410 9.25 -12.53 36.31
N LEU A 411 10.13 -13.03 37.18
CA LEU A 411 10.58 -14.45 37.28
C LEU A 411 11.92 -14.55 38.01
N ARG A 412 11.84 -14.84 39.32
CA ARG A 412 12.74 -15.80 39.99
C ARG A 412 12.19 -16.13 41.37
N SER A 413 11.13 -16.93 41.38
CA SER A 413 10.78 -17.79 42.52
C SER A 413 10.17 -19.08 41.98
N LEU A 414 10.99 -19.87 41.29
CA LEU A 414 10.84 -21.31 41.09
C LEU A 414 12.17 -21.82 40.54
N PHE A 415 12.73 -22.78 41.29
CA PHE A 415 14.09 -23.35 41.25
C PHE A 415 15.19 -22.56 41.96
#